data_AF-A0A1I0GSU4-F1
#
_entry.id   AF-A0A1I0GSU4-F1
#
_cell.length_a   1.000
_cell.length_b   1.000
_cell.length_c   1.000
_cell.angle_alpha   90.00
_cell.angle_beta   90.00
_cell.angle_gamma   90.00
#
_symmetry.space_group_name_H-M   'P 1'
#
loop_
_entity.id
_entity.type
_entity.pdbx_description
1 polymer ?
#
loop_
_entity_poly.entity_id
_entity_poly.type
_entity_poly.pdbx_seq_one_letter_code
_entity_poly.pdbx_strand_id
1 'polypeptide(L)'
;MIKISHLMETNNLELPKEVVTVIKEIATILDNEYREYRDVDEGDGGYILVIESESDFSKLKEIYLDINDLIPEYVDKINVTGKEDWVNVLIICNSDFVISLIMPISIASAYLIDEIDEV
;
A
#
# COMPACT_ATOMS: atom_id res chain seq x y z
N MET A 1 -0.49 9.04 -7.48
CA MET A 1 -0.03 7.66 -7.22
C MET A 1 1.48 7.67 -7.07
N ILE A 2 1.96 7.20 -5.94
CA ILE A 2 3.38 7.09 -5.59
C ILE A 2 3.69 5.60 -5.52
N LYS A 3 4.70 5.14 -6.28
CA LYS A 3 5.26 3.78 -6.14
C LYS A 3 6.49 3.89 -5.27
N ILE A 4 6.58 3.04 -4.24
CA ILE A 4 7.71 3.00 -3.31
C ILE A 4 8.26 1.58 -3.36
N SER A 5 9.46 1.47 -3.92
CA SER A 5 10.14 0.20 -4.16
C SER A 5 11.05 -0.13 -2.97
N HIS A 6 11.74 0.85 -2.41
CA HIS A 6 12.77 0.60 -1.40
C HIS A 6 12.64 1.54 -0.19
N LEU A 7 13.18 1.13 0.96
CA LEU A 7 13.18 1.92 2.19
C LEU A 7 13.83 3.29 1.98
N MET A 8 14.86 3.38 1.15
CA MET A 8 15.56 4.63 0.87
C MET A 8 14.68 5.71 0.21
N GLU A 9 13.61 5.31 -0.47
CA GLU A 9 12.65 6.20 -1.13
C GLU A 9 11.67 6.85 -0.13
N THR A 10 11.63 6.37 1.11
CA THR A 10 10.69 6.86 2.15
C THR A 10 11.12 8.15 2.85
N ASN A 11 12.32 8.67 2.55
CA ASN A 11 12.96 9.73 3.33
C ASN A 11 12.30 11.12 3.19
N ASN A 12 11.44 11.34 2.18
CA ASN A 12 10.82 12.65 1.91
C ASN A 12 9.33 12.55 1.54
N LEU A 13 8.61 11.57 2.09
CA LEU A 13 7.17 11.42 1.85
C LEU A 13 6.40 12.53 2.56
N GLU A 14 5.61 13.29 1.80
CA GLU A 14 4.72 14.33 2.31
C GLU A 14 3.36 13.77 2.74
N LEU A 15 3.39 12.75 3.62
CA LEU A 15 2.21 12.05 4.13
C LEU A 15 2.09 12.22 5.65
N PRO A 16 0.93 11.89 6.27
CA PRO A 16 0.84 11.85 7.72
C PRO A 16 1.93 10.94 8.33
N LYS A 17 2.44 11.32 9.50
CA LYS A 17 3.59 10.64 10.12
C LYS A 17 3.29 9.15 10.34
N GLU A 18 2.09 8.83 10.78
CA GLU A 18 1.62 7.47 11.04
C GLU A 18 1.62 6.63 9.76
N VAL A 19 1.20 7.21 8.63
CA VAL A 19 1.26 6.58 7.30
C VAL A 19 2.70 6.34 6.86
N VAL A 20 3.59 7.34 7.04
CA VAL A 20 5.02 7.19 6.73
C VAL A 20 5.68 6.11 7.58
N THR A 21 5.29 5.97 8.85
CA THR A 21 5.77 4.90 9.72
C THR A 21 5.40 3.52 9.17
N VAL A 22 4.13 3.30 8.82
CA VAL A 22 3.67 2.03 8.24
C VAL A 22 4.40 1.73 6.92
N ILE A 23 4.53 2.73 6.03
CA ILE A 23 5.29 2.59 4.79
C ILE A 23 6.73 2.15 5.05
N LYS A 24 7.40 2.74 6.05
CA LYS A 24 8.78 2.38 6.40
C LYS A 24 8.88 0.97 6.96
N GLU A 25 7.93 0.55 7.79
CA GLU A 25 7.89 -0.81 8.34
C GLU A 25 7.75 -1.84 7.21
N ILE A 26 6.80 -1.63 6.29
CA ILE A 26 6.61 -2.51 5.13
C ILE A 26 7.85 -2.51 4.24
N ALA A 27 8.40 -1.34 3.89
CA ALA A 27 9.59 -1.25 3.05
C ALA A 27 10.82 -1.91 3.70
N THR A 28 10.96 -1.82 5.02
CA THR A 28 12.02 -2.50 5.77
C THR A 28 11.89 -4.01 5.67
N ILE A 29 10.67 -4.55 5.77
CA ILE A 29 10.42 -6.00 5.60
C ILE A 29 10.82 -6.42 4.18
N LEU A 30 10.34 -5.70 3.16
CA LEU A 30 10.62 -6.03 1.77
C LEU A 30 12.13 -5.98 1.45
N ASP A 31 12.84 -4.95 1.94
CA ASP A 31 14.27 -4.83 1.72
C ASP A 31 15.08 -5.89 2.48
N ASN A 32 14.64 -6.31 3.68
CA ASN A 32 15.31 -7.35 4.45
C ASN A 32 15.13 -8.75 3.83
N GLU A 33 13.92 -9.07 3.37
CA GLU A 33 13.59 -10.39 2.84
C GLU A 33 14.04 -10.56 1.38
N TYR A 34 13.92 -9.51 0.57
CA TYR A 34 14.16 -9.58 -0.89
C TYR A 34 15.34 -8.74 -1.39
N ARG A 35 16.03 -8.04 -0.48
CA ARG A 35 17.20 -7.14 -0.69
C ARG A 35 16.85 -5.68 -1.00
N GLU A 36 17.69 -4.79 -0.47
CA GLU A 36 17.62 -3.32 -0.59
C GLU A 36 17.65 -2.77 -2.03
N TYR A 37 18.01 -3.59 -3.02
CA TYR A 37 18.09 -3.22 -4.44
C TYR A 37 17.43 -4.29 -5.33
N ARG A 38 16.35 -4.92 -4.84
CA ARG A 38 15.60 -5.90 -5.64
C ARG A 38 15.03 -5.26 -6.90
N ASP A 39 14.97 -6.05 -7.98
CA ASP A 39 14.24 -5.65 -9.16
C ASP A 39 12.75 -5.84 -8.90
N VAL A 40 12.01 -4.75 -8.71
CA VAL A 40 10.58 -4.80 -8.36
C VAL A 40 9.66 -5.08 -9.55
N ASP A 41 10.19 -5.06 -10.77
CA ASP A 41 9.40 -5.30 -11.99
C ASP A 41 9.61 -6.71 -12.52
N GLU A 42 10.80 -7.31 -12.29
CA GLU A 42 11.13 -8.67 -12.72
C GLU A 42 11.34 -9.68 -11.57
N GLY A 43 11.41 -9.23 -10.32
CA GLY A 43 11.70 -10.05 -9.14
C GLY A 43 10.55 -10.19 -8.14
N ASP A 44 10.83 -10.93 -7.06
CA ASP A 44 9.91 -11.18 -5.95
C ASP A 44 9.90 -10.02 -4.92
N GLY A 45 8.97 -10.06 -3.97
CA GLY A 45 8.81 -9.10 -2.87
C GLY A 45 7.90 -7.92 -3.17
N GLY A 46 7.72 -7.55 -4.44
CA GLY A 46 6.76 -6.52 -4.85
C GLY A 46 7.06 -5.13 -4.29
N TYR A 47 6.05 -4.31 -3.99
CA TYR A 47 6.21 -2.89 -3.66
C TYR A 47 4.99 -2.27 -2.94
N ILE A 48 5.13 -1.01 -2.51
CA ILE A 48 4.05 -0.22 -1.92
C ILE A 48 3.51 0.76 -2.96
N LEU A 49 2.18 0.89 -3.04
CA LEU A 49 1.49 1.93 -3.79
C LEU A 49 0.75 2.86 -2.84
N VAL A 50 0.90 4.16 -3.04
CA VAL A 50 0.10 5.17 -2.34
C VAL A 50 -0.78 5.91 -3.35
N ILE A 51 -2.07 5.94 -3.08
CA ILE A 51 -3.04 6.77 -3.80
C ILE A 51 -3.67 7.77 -2.83
N GLU A 52 -3.93 8.99 -3.30
CA GLU A 52 -4.45 10.06 -2.44
C GLU A 52 -5.82 10.56 -2.89
N SER A 53 -6.25 10.19 -4.09
CA SER A 53 -7.54 10.60 -4.64
C SER A 53 -8.04 9.61 -5.70
N GLU A 54 -9.33 9.65 -5.99
CA GLU A 54 -9.97 8.84 -7.04
C GLU A 54 -9.37 9.07 -8.44
N SER A 55 -8.69 10.21 -8.66
CA SER A 55 -8.01 10.47 -9.95
C SER A 55 -6.94 9.43 -10.28
N ASP A 56 -6.37 8.79 -9.26
CA ASP A 56 -5.37 7.71 -9.43
C ASP A 56 -6.00 6.35 -9.76
N PHE A 57 -7.33 6.18 -9.67
CA PHE A 57 -7.98 4.91 -9.98
C PHE A 57 -7.78 4.49 -11.43
N SER A 58 -7.70 5.46 -12.36
CA SER A 58 -7.37 5.18 -13.75
C SER A 58 -5.99 4.51 -13.89
N LYS A 59 -4.99 4.97 -13.14
CA LYS A 59 -3.63 4.42 -13.14
C LYS A 59 -3.57 3.04 -12.46
N LEU A 60 -4.37 2.81 -11.42
CA LEU A 60 -4.49 1.48 -10.83
C LEU A 60 -5.04 0.47 -11.85
N LYS A 61 -6.06 0.87 -12.63
CA LYS A 61 -6.63 0.00 -13.67
C LYS A 61 -5.64 -0.31 -14.79
N GLU A 62 -4.72 0.61 -15.11
CA GLU A 62 -3.64 0.37 -16.08
C GLU A 62 -2.69 -0.76 -15.65
N ILE A 63 -2.58 -1.00 -14.33
CA ILE A 63 -1.80 -2.11 -13.75
C ILE A 63 -2.70 -3.25 -13.24
N TYR A 64 -3.93 -3.34 -13.74
CA TYR A 64 -4.91 -4.39 -13.43
C TYR A 64 -5.38 -4.45 -11.97
N LEU A 65 -5.30 -3.32 -11.25
CA LEU A 65 -5.89 -3.17 -9.93
C LEU A 65 -7.18 -2.34 -10.02
N ASP A 66 -8.31 -2.91 -9.64
CA ASP A 66 -9.58 -2.19 -9.48
C ASP A 66 -10.02 -2.27 -8.02
N ILE A 67 -10.04 -1.13 -7.34
CA ILE A 67 -10.40 -0.99 -5.91
C ILE A 67 -11.76 -1.61 -5.53
N ASN A 68 -12.65 -1.80 -6.50
CA ASN A 68 -13.97 -2.39 -6.30
C ASN A 68 -14.00 -3.92 -6.49
N ASP A 69 -12.90 -4.50 -6.97
CA ASP A 69 -12.75 -5.94 -7.29
C ASP A 69 -11.43 -6.51 -6.76
N LEU A 70 -10.80 -5.80 -5.80
CA LEU A 70 -9.61 -6.32 -5.11
C LEU A 70 -10.00 -7.49 -4.23
N ILE A 71 -9.14 -8.50 -4.17
CA ILE A 71 -9.20 -9.59 -3.19
C ILE A 71 -8.04 -9.35 -2.23
N PRO A 72 -8.27 -8.69 -1.08
CA PRO A 72 -7.22 -8.43 -0.12
C PRO A 72 -6.83 -9.73 0.60
N GLU A 73 -5.55 -9.83 0.96
CA GLU A 73 -5.08 -10.81 1.94
C GLU A 73 -5.39 -10.33 3.36
N TYR A 74 -5.18 -9.04 3.62
CA TYR A 74 -5.67 -8.35 4.82
C TYR A 74 -5.90 -6.87 4.54
N VAL A 75 -6.73 -6.23 5.35
CA VAL A 75 -6.92 -4.79 5.38
C VAL A 75 -6.70 -4.28 6.80
N ASP A 76 -5.74 -3.38 6.96
CA ASP A 76 -5.43 -2.77 8.26
C ASP A 76 -5.68 -1.26 8.24
N LYS A 77 -6.15 -0.73 9.37
CA LYS A 77 -6.49 0.67 9.53
C LYS A 77 -5.34 1.45 10.17
N ILE A 78 -4.79 2.39 9.42
CA ILE A 78 -3.77 3.33 9.89
C ILE A 78 -4.47 4.52 10.55
N ASN A 79 -4.40 4.59 11.88
CA ASN A 79 -5.02 5.66 12.66
C ASN A 79 -4.16 6.92 12.60
N VAL A 80 -4.73 8.06 12.19
CA VAL A 80 -3.99 9.32 12.03
C VAL A 80 -4.52 10.39 12.99
N THR A 81 -3.64 10.93 13.83
CA THR A 81 -4.06 11.87 14.87
C THR A 81 -4.53 13.21 14.28
N GLY A 82 -5.81 13.54 14.46
CA GLY A 82 -6.37 14.84 14.08
C GLY A 82 -6.51 15.07 12.57
N LYS A 83 -6.41 14.00 11.78
CA LYS A 83 -6.68 13.99 10.34
C LYS A 83 -7.52 12.76 10.01
N GLU A 84 -7.80 12.59 8.73
CA GLU A 84 -8.45 11.38 8.22
C GLU A 84 -7.55 10.15 8.37
N ASP A 85 -8.15 9.03 8.77
CA ASP A 85 -7.49 7.73 8.82
C ASP A 85 -7.22 7.18 7.42
N TRP A 86 -6.28 6.25 7.36
CA TRP A 86 -5.87 5.59 6.12
C TRP A 86 -6.06 4.08 6.27
N VAL A 87 -5.98 3.37 5.16
CA VAL A 87 -5.99 1.90 5.14
C VAL A 87 -4.77 1.39 4.37
N ASN A 88 -4.25 0.25 4.81
CA ASN A 88 -3.28 -0.57 4.10
C ASN A 88 -3.99 -1.84 3.64
N VAL A 89 -4.05 -2.05 2.33
CA VAL A 89 -4.64 -3.23 1.71
C VAL A 89 -3.48 -4.07 1.16
N LEU A 90 -3.22 -5.23 1.76
CA LEU A 90 -2.22 -6.15 1.22
C LEU A 90 -2.86 -7.01 0.13
N ILE A 91 -2.23 -7.07 -1.03
CA ILE A 91 -2.65 -7.89 -2.17
C ILE A 91 -1.51 -8.83 -2.52
N ILE A 92 -1.79 -10.13 -2.58
CA ILE A 92 -0.85 -11.14 -3.05
C ILE A 92 -1.12 -11.36 -4.55
N CYS A 93 -0.20 -10.94 -5.43
CA CYS A 93 -0.37 -11.09 -6.88
C CYS A 93 0.07 -12.47 -7.39
N ASN A 94 1.08 -13.06 -6.76
CA ASN A 94 1.55 -14.43 -6.99
C ASN A 94 2.20 -14.97 -5.68
N SER A 95 2.81 -16.15 -5.70
CA SER A 95 3.33 -16.79 -4.47
C SER A 95 4.29 -15.94 -3.62
N ASP A 96 5.02 -14.99 -4.20
CA ASP A 96 6.03 -14.21 -3.46
C ASP A 96 6.08 -12.73 -3.88
N PHE A 97 5.06 -12.24 -4.59
CA PHE A 97 4.93 -10.85 -5.03
C PHE A 97 3.71 -10.20 -4.40
N VAL A 98 3.95 -9.16 -3.61
CA VAL A 98 2.90 -8.46 -2.87
C VAL A 98 2.84 -6.98 -3.20
N ILE A 99 1.62 -6.44 -3.23
CA ILE A 99 1.38 -5.00 -3.31
C ILE A 99 0.70 -4.57 -2.03
N SER A 100 1.34 -3.67 -1.29
CA SER A 100 0.67 -2.94 -0.21
C SER A 100 0.09 -1.66 -0.79
N LEU A 101 -1.24 -1.59 -0.91
CA LEU A 101 -1.95 -0.43 -1.41
C LEU A 101 -2.44 0.41 -0.24
N ILE A 102 -1.91 1.62 -0.12
CA ILE A 102 -2.18 2.56 0.96
C ILE A 102 -3.00 3.74 0.42
N MET A 103 -4.10 4.07 1.12
CA MET A 103 -5.02 5.13 0.70
C MET A 103 -5.77 5.76 1.88
N PRO A 104 -6.27 7.01 1.75
CA PRO A 104 -7.25 7.57 2.68
C PRO A 104 -8.51 6.71 2.76
N ILE A 105 -9.07 6.56 3.96
CA ILE A 105 -10.25 5.72 4.18
C ILE A 105 -11.49 6.22 3.40
N SER A 106 -11.57 7.51 3.10
CA SER A 106 -12.69 8.11 2.34
C SER A 106 -12.78 7.66 0.89
N ILE A 107 -11.68 7.19 0.31
CA ILE A 107 -11.65 6.68 -1.07
C ILE A 107 -11.59 5.15 -1.15
N ALA A 108 -11.53 4.47 0.00
CA ALA A 108 -11.65 3.02 0.06
C ALA A 108 -13.08 2.58 -0.32
N SER A 109 -13.20 1.43 -0.98
CA SER A 109 -14.52 0.86 -1.26
C SER A 109 -15.16 0.35 0.03
N ALA A 110 -16.50 0.37 0.11
CA ALA A 110 -17.23 -0.11 1.30
C ALA A 110 -16.85 -1.55 1.66
N TYR A 111 -16.64 -2.40 0.65
CA TYR A 111 -16.16 -3.77 0.83
C TYR A 111 -14.79 -3.81 1.55
N LEU A 112 -13.81 -3.02 1.13
CA LEU A 112 -12.50 -2.99 1.80
C LEU A 112 -12.58 -2.46 3.24
N ILE A 113 -13.53 -1.56 3.52
CA ILE A 113 -13.77 -1.05 4.87
C ILE A 113 -14.36 -2.15 5.77
N ASP A 114 -15.25 -2.98 5.23
CA ASP A 114 -15.84 -4.11 5.96
C ASP A 114 -14.82 -5.24 6.25
N GLU A 115 -13.73 -5.32 5.46
CA GLU A 115 -12.61 -6.26 5.64
C GLU A 115 -11.51 -5.74 6.59
N ILE A 116 -11.68 -4.55 7.19
CA ILE A 116 -10.71 -4.05 8.18
C ILE A 116 -10.67 -5.03 9.36
N ASP A 117 -9.49 -5.58 9.63
CA ASP A 117 -9.28 -6.49 10.75
C ASP A 117 -9.70 -5.83 12.08
N GLU A 118 -10.73 -6.37 12.72
CA GLU A 118 -11.10 -5.98 14.09
C GLU A 118 -10.07 -6.57 15.06
N VAL A 119 -9.05 -5.78 15.43
CA VAL A 119 -8.07 -6.13 16.48
C VAL A 119 -8.65 -5.89 17.88
#